data_AF-A0A399RJ66-F1
#
_entry.id   AF-A0A399RJ66-F1
#
_cell.length_a   1.000
_cell.length_b   1.000
_cell.length_c   1.000
_cell.angle_alpha   90.00
_cell.angle_beta   90.00
_cell.angle_gamma   90.00
#
_symmetry.space_group_name_H-M   'P 1'
#
loop_
_entity.id
_entity.type
_entity.pdbx_description
1 polymer ?
#
loop_
_entity_poly.entity_id
_entity_poly.type
_entity_poly.pdbx_seq_one_letter_code
_entity_poly.pdbx_strand_id
1 'polypeptide(L)'
;MILSREIIYMEHRVKIGTWNVEYAYERRLDAIRTVINANPADIWILTETHDDLVPDGCEFVAHSLPRPRNWNGIRGGSRWVSIWSRYPIVEQISLDGADEKRTVIARIKPNGSSTLLVYGTVLPWKGDEQVFNWDKHHRVIGEQAREWRELKERYPDADLVIAGDYNTDMGTGRRYGTKRGIADLNKALDLCGLYCATAPDLLPENALTHWPIDHISIPKRWQTFTNVAAAWDANRKVHSDHSGLVLQIDPQ
;
A
#
# COMPACT_ATOMS: atom_id res chain seq x y z
N MET A 1 -27.20 -20.16 -18.87
CA MET A 1 -26.20 -21.11 -18.35
C MET A 1 -25.19 -20.29 -17.59
N ILE A 2 -25.34 -20.18 -16.27
CA ILE A 2 -24.45 -19.37 -15.42
C ILE A 2 -23.26 -20.27 -15.11
N LEU A 3 -22.11 -19.99 -15.72
CA LEU A 3 -20.85 -20.62 -15.32
C LEU A 3 -20.58 -20.21 -13.87
N SER A 4 -20.63 -21.19 -12.98
CA SER A 4 -20.13 -21.07 -11.62
C SER A 4 -18.67 -20.63 -11.70
N ARG A 5 -18.36 -19.41 -11.24
CA ARG A 5 -16.98 -18.99 -11.03
C ARG A 5 -16.38 -19.91 -9.98
N GLU A 6 -15.41 -20.72 -10.36
CA GLU A 6 -14.60 -21.47 -9.40
C GLU A 6 -13.96 -20.46 -8.42
N ILE A 7 -14.16 -20.69 -7.13
CA ILE A 7 -13.47 -19.95 -6.09
C ILE A 7 -12.02 -20.41 -6.17
N ILE A 8 -11.13 -19.58 -6.71
CA ILE A 8 -9.69 -19.85 -6.70
C ILE A 8 -9.16 -19.54 -5.29
N TYR A 9 -8.58 -20.55 -4.66
CA TYR A 9 -8.05 -20.51 -3.31
C TYR A 9 -6.61 -19.97 -3.28
N MET A 10 -6.21 -19.37 -2.16
CA MET A 10 -4.79 -19.17 -1.86
C MET A 10 -4.26 -20.47 -1.26
N GLU A 11 -3.32 -21.13 -1.95
CA GLU A 11 -2.72 -22.37 -1.46
C GLU A 11 -1.71 -22.14 -0.34
N HIS A 12 -1.20 -20.91 -0.21
CA HIS A 12 -0.20 -20.54 0.79
C HIS A 12 -0.56 -19.25 1.51
N ARG A 13 -0.11 -19.16 2.77
CA ARG A 13 -0.12 -17.93 3.54
C ARG A 13 0.69 -16.87 2.81
N VAL A 14 0.16 -15.64 2.72
CA VAL A 14 0.88 -14.47 2.19
C VAL A 14 0.83 -13.34 3.20
N LYS A 15 1.97 -12.69 3.41
CA LYS A 15 2.10 -11.47 4.19
C LYS A 15 2.35 -10.27 3.29
N ILE A 16 1.55 -9.22 3.50
CA ILE A 16 1.65 -7.96 2.75
C ILE A 16 1.95 -6.85 3.75
N GLY A 17 3.04 -6.14 3.56
CA GLY A 17 3.47 -5.04 4.41
C GLY A 17 3.32 -3.68 3.71
N THR A 18 3.00 -2.65 4.48
CA THR A 18 3.05 -1.25 4.02
C THR A 18 3.74 -0.38 5.06
N TRP A 19 4.59 0.54 4.58
CA TRP A 19 5.24 1.52 5.45
C TRP A 19 5.82 2.69 4.66
N ASN A 20 5.44 3.92 5.01
CA ASN A 20 6.17 5.11 4.61
C ASN A 20 7.47 5.21 5.41
N VAL A 21 8.62 5.28 4.72
CA VAL A 21 9.95 5.24 5.34
C VAL A 21 10.69 6.58 5.28
N GLU A 22 10.00 7.69 5.00
CA GLU A 22 10.57 9.04 4.92
C GLU A 22 11.84 9.13 4.05
N TYR A 23 11.76 8.66 2.82
CA TYR A 23 12.84 8.52 1.82
C TYR A 23 14.04 7.69 2.30
N ALA A 24 13.85 6.86 3.33
CA ALA A 24 14.87 6.03 3.96
C ALA A 24 16.18 6.80 4.15
N TYR A 25 16.13 7.91 4.88
CA TYR A 25 17.32 8.73 5.18
C TYR A 25 18.50 7.85 5.58
N GLU A 26 19.69 8.13 5.02
CA GLU A 26 20.90 7.33 5.24
C GLU A 26 21.18 7.08 6.73
N ARG A 27 21.07 8.12 7.57
CA ARG A 27 21.25 8.02 9.03
C ARG A 27 20.24 7.11 9.76
N ARG A 28 19.12 6.76 9.11
CA ARG A 28 18.04 5.92 9.65
C ARG A 28 17.95 4.56 8.94
N LEU A 29 18.72 4.37 7.87
CA LEU A 29 18.55 3.23 6.96
C LEU A 29 18.69 1.88 7.68
N ASP A 30 19.70 1.74 8.55
CA ASP A 30 19.91 0.49 9.30
C ASP A 30 18.82 0.24 10.35
N ALA A 31 18.27 1.30 10.96
CA ALA A 31 17.15 1.17 11.86
C ALA A 31 15.87 0.74 11.12
N ILE A 32 15.64 1.28 9.92
CA ILE A 32 14.53 0.89 9.05
C ILE A 32 14.68 -0.59 8.62
N ARG A 33 15.87 -1.00 8.19
CA ARG A 33 16.18 -2.42 7.86
C ARG A 33 15.92 -3.34 9.05
N THR A 34 16.34 -2.94 10.24
CA THR A 34 16.10 -3.71 11.47
C THR A 34 14.61 -3.94 11.71
N VAL A 35 13.78 -2.90 11.53
CA VAL A 35 12.32 -3.02 11.68
C VAL A 35 11.71 -3.91 10.60
N ILE A 36 12.11 -3.76 9.33
CA ILE A 36 11.64 -4.60 8.22
C ILE A 36 11.98 -6.07 8.46
N ASN A 37 13.20 -6.36 8.92
CA ASN A 37 13.68 -7.72 9.16
C ASN A 37 13.00 -8.38 10.37
N ALA A 38 12.65 -7.59 11.39
CA ALA A 38 11.88 -8.07 12.53
C ALA A 38 10.41 -8.35 12.18
N ASN A 39 9.88 -7.75 11.10
CA ASN A 39 8.48 -7.83 10.69
C ASN A 39 8.35 -8.32 9.23
N PRO A 40 8.83 -9.53 8.89
CA PRO A 40 8.94 -9.95 7.50
C PRO A 40 7.58 -10.02 6.80
N ALA A 41 7.53 -9.51 5.58
CA ALA A 41 6.44 -9.67 4.62
C ALA A 41 6.93 -10.33 3.34
N ASP A 42 6.03 -10.99 2.61
CA ASP A 42 6.32 -11.58 1.30
C ASP A 42 6.22 -10.55 0.17
N ILE A 43 5.40 -9.52 0.38
CA ILE A 43 5.25 -8.37 -0.50
C ILE A 43 5.30 -7.13 0.37
N TRP A 44 6.20 -6.21 0.06
CA TRP A 44 6.29 -4.90 0.71
C TRP A 44 5.89 -3.80 -0.27
N ILE A 45 5.01 -2.91 0.19
CA ILE A 45 4.70 -1.66 -0.47
C ILE A 45 5.29 -0.55 0.39
N LEU A 46 6.48 -0.07 0.00
CA LEU A 46 7.18 0.98 0.75
C LEU A 46 6.94 2.32 0.06
N THR A 47 6.49 3.29 0.83
CA THR A 47 6.22 4.66 0.35
C THR A 47 7.26 5.64 0.85
N GLU A 48 7.47 6.73 0.12
CA GLU A 48 8.62 7.63 0.26
C GLU A 48 9.88 6.81 0.54
N THR A 49 10.31 6.02 -0.42
CA THR A 49 11.33 4.97 -0.20
C THR A 49 12.61 5.28 -0.99
N HIS A 50 13.53 4.32 -0.98
CA HIS A 50 14.81 4.43 -1.65
C HIS A 50 15.25 3.09 -2.24
N ASP A 51 15.91 3.12 -3.39
CA ASP A 51 16.42 1.93 -4.09
C ASP A 51 17.40 1.10 -3.22
N ASP A 52 18.09 1.73 -2.26
CA ASP A 52 19.00 1.03 -1.30
C ASP A 52 18.26 0.28 -0.17
N LEU A 53 16.97 0.51 0.00
CA LEU A 53 16.15 -0.17 1.01
C LEU A 53 15.51 -1.41 0.39
N VAL A 54 16.30 -2.48 0.31
CA VAL A 54 15.89 -3.79 -0.18
C VAL A 54 15.45 -4.65 1.01
N PRO A 55 14.17 -5.07 1.10
CA PRO A 55 13.74 -6.01 2.14
C PRO A 55 14.33 -7.42 1.91
N ASP A 56 14.77 -8.07 3.00
CA ASP A 56 15.41 -9.38 2.92
C ASP A 56 14.50 -10.44 2.25
N GLY A 57 15.06 -11.14 1.26
CA GLY A 57 14.40 -12.19 0.48
C GLY A 57 13.46 -11.68 -0.62
N CYS A 58 13.30 -10.37 -0.80
CA CYS A 58 12.49 -9.79 -1.87
C CYS A 58 13.36 -9.42 -3.07
N GLU A 59 13.54 -10.37 -3.99
CA GLU A 59 14.41 -10.21 -5.17
C GLU A 59 13.74 -9.46 -6.33
N PHE A 60 12.41 -9.41 -6.34
CA PHE A 60 11.64 -8.75 -7.40
C PHE A 60 11.20 -7.37 -6.96
N VAL A 61 11.29 -6.39 -7.86
CA VAL A 61 10.89 -5.01 -7.56
C VAL A 61 10.20 -4.31 -8.73
N ALA A 62 9.22 -3.48 -8.39
CA ALA A 62 8.63 -2.48 -9.28
C ALA A 62 8.72 -1.11 -8.59
N HIS A 63 9.13 -0.09 -9.34
CA HIS A 63 9.32 1.26 -8.81
C HIS A 63 8.40 2.25 -9.50
N SER A 64 7.92 3.23 -8.75
CA SER A 64 7.41 4.45 -9.35
C SER A 64 8.54 5.25 -10.03
N LEU A 65 8.20 6.24 -10.84
CA LEU A 65 9.18 7.12 -11.48
C LEU A 65 10.08 7.78 -10.41
N PRO A 66 11.37 8.03 -10.73
CA PRO A 66 12.30 8.63 -9.78
C PRO A 66 11.76 9.91 -9.15
N ARG A 67 11.96 10.07 -7.84
CA ARG A 67 11.57 11.28 -7.13
C ARG A 67 12.47 12.44 -7.58
N PRO A 68 11.92 13.55 -8.10
CA PRO A 68 12.73 14.71 -8.44
C PRO A 68 13.40 15.29 -7.18
N ARG A 69 14.69 15.62 -7.26
CA ARG A 69 15.47 16.23 -6.17
C ARG A 69 15.07 17.69 -5.95
N ASN A 70 13.89 17.90 -5.38
CA ASN A 70 13.33 19.23 -5.10
C ASN A 70 13.39 19.61 -3.61
N TRP A 71 14.01 18.79 -2.76
CA TRP A 71 14.29 19.07 -1.36
C TRP A 71 15.50 18.25 -0.88
N ASN A 72 16.20 18.73 0.15
CA ASN A 72 17.46 18.16 0.64
C ASN A 72 17.36 16.72 1.13
N GLY A 73 16.18 16.25 1.54
CA GLY A 73 15.99 14.87 1.97
C GLY A 73 15.87 13.85 0.84
N ILE A 74 15.71 14.31 -0.39
CA ILE A 74 15.58 13.47 -1.58
C ILE A 74 16.95 13.33 -2.22
N ARG A 75 17.35 12.09 -2.50
CA ARG A 75 18.64 11.78 -3.15
C ARG A 75 18.42 10.85 -4.36
N GLY A 76 19.48 10.62 -5.13
CA GLY A 76 19.40 9.68 -6.26
C GLY A 76 19.04 8.29 -5.74
N GLY A 77 17.99 7.69 -6.30
CA GLY A 77 17.40 6.44 -5.80
C GLY A 77 16.14 6.64 -4.95
N SER A 78 15.78 7.87 -4.57
CA SER A 78 14.50 8.13 -3.89
C SER A 78 13.31 7.86 -4.81
N ARG A 79 12.28 7.22 -4.26
CA ARG A 79 11.00 6.90 -4.93
C ARG A 79 9.83 7.37 -4.07
N TRP A 80 8.68 7.62 -4.67
CA TRP A 80 7.45 7.73 -3.88
C TRP A 80 6.94 6.36 -3.47
N VAL A 81 7.06 5.34 -4.33
CA VAL A 81 6.58 4.01 -4.03
C VAL A 81 7.52 2.96 -4.64
N SER A 82 7.73 1.87 -3.92
CA SER A 82 8.31 0.65 -4.47
C SER A 82 7.56 -0.57 -3.94
N ILE A 83 7.27 -1.51 -4.84
CA ILE A 83 6.73 -2.81 -4.51
C ILE A 83 7.87 -3.81 -4.57
N TRP A 84 8.28 -4.34 -3.43
CA TRP A 84 9.24 -5.43 -3.32
C TRP A 84 8.49 -6.74 -3.11
N SER A 85 8.94 -7.82 -3.73
CA SER A 85 8.30 -9.12 -3.61
C SER A 85 9.29 -10.27 -3.56
N ARG A 86 8.96 -11.29 -2.76
CA ARG A 86 9.56 -12.62 -2.80
C ARG A 86 9.12 -13.43 -4.03
N TYR A 87 8.01 -13.04 -4.64
CA TYR A 87 7.43 -13.72 -5.79
C TYR A 87 7.70 -12.95 -7.09
N PRO A 88 7.76 -13.63 -8.25
CA PRO A 88 7.98 -12.97 -9.52
C PRO A 88 6.96 -11.86 -9.80
N ILE A 89 7.46 -10.65 -10.06
CA ILE A 89 6.71 -9.59 -10.73
C ILE A 89 6.76 -9.90 -12.22
N VAL A 90 5.63 -10.33 -12.78
CA VAL A 90 5.53 -10.72 -14.19
C VAL A 90 5.28 -9.52 -15.10
N GLU A 91 4.83 -8.40 -14.54
CA GLU A 91 4.56 -7.17 -15.28
C GLU A 91 4.48 -5.96 -14.32
N GLN A 92 5.14 -4.85 -14.66
CA GLN A 92 4.84 -3.53 -14.11
C GLN A 92 3.89 -2.84 -15.08
N ILE A 93 2.68 -2.51 -14.62
CA ILE A 93 1.59 -2.00 -15.47
C ILE A 93 1.59 -0.47 -15.44
N SER A 94 1.51 0.13 -16.63
CA SER A 94 1.18 1.54 -16.82
C SER A 94 -0.26 1.66 -17.33
N LEU A 95 -0.98 2.67 -16.85
CA LEU A 95 -2.32 3.04 -17.31
C LEU A 95 -2.27 4.44 -17.90
N ASP A 96 -3.10 4.69 -18.91
CA ASP A 96 -3.12 5.98 -19.59
C ASP A 96 -3.57 7.09 -18.62
N GLY A 97 -2.70 8.08 -18.42
CA GLY A 97 -2.97 9.22 -17.55
C GLY A 97 -2.79 8.96 -16.05
N ALA A 98 -2.33 7.78 -15.64
CA ALA A 98 -1.98 7.51 -14.25
C ALA A 98 -0.77 8.33 -13.78
N ASP A 99 -0.75 8.70 -12.49
CA ASP A 99 0.40 9.35 -11.87
C ASP A 99 1.50 8.33 -11.55
N GLU A 100 2.33 8.01 -12.53
CA GLU A 100 3.45 7.08 -12.38
C GLU A 100 4.53 7.57 -11.39
N LYS A 101 4.45 8.81 -10.88
CA LYS A 101 5.36 9.26 -9.82
C LYS A 101 4.90 8.72 -8.48
N ARG A 102 3.60 8.82 -8.16
CA ARG A 102 3.03 8.47 -6.84
C ARG A 102 2.35 7.10 -6.82
N THR A 103 2.25 6.45 -7.96
CA THR A 103 1.66 5.13 -8.11
C THR A 103 2.64 4.19 -8.79
N VAL A 104 2.59 2.92 -8.39
CA VAL A 104 3.20 1.81 -9.12
C VAL A 104 2.24 0.62 -9.08
N ILE A 105 2.15 -0.12 -10.18
CA ILE A 105 1.25 -1.28 -10.29
C ILE A 105 2.08 -2.47 -10.70
N ALA A 106 2.02 -3.54 -9.92
CA ALA A 106 2.74 -4.78 -10.18
C ALA A 106 1.78 -5.96 -10.28
N ARG A 107 1.89 -6.74 -11.36
CA ARG A 107 1.27 -8.05 -11.46
C ARG A 107 2.25 -9.09 -10.93
N ILE A 108 1.89 -9.71 -9.81
CA ILE A 108 2.73 -10.63 -9.06
C ILE A 108 2.14 -12.03 -9.18
N LYS A 109 3.00 -13.03 -9.39
CA LYS A 109 2.59 -14.44 -9.46
C LYS A 109 3.15 -15.22 -8.27
N PRO A 110 2.42 -15.30 -7.14
CA PRO A 110 2.79 -16.21 -6.06
C PRO A 110 2.70 -17.67 -6.54
N ASN A 111 3.58 -18.52 -6.00
CA ASN A 111 3.57 -19.94 -6.29
C ASN A 111 2.25 -20.57 -5.82
N GLY A 112 1.64 -21.43 -6.65
CA GLY A 112 0.41 -22.15 -6.30
C GLY A 112 -0.85 -21.28 -6.08
N SER A 113 -0.79 -19.95 -6.26
CA SER A 113 -1.94 -19.07 -5.93
C SER A 113 -2.40 -18.23 -7.12
N SER A 114 -3.55 -17.56 -6.93
CA SER A 114 -4.05 -16.55 -7.86
C SER A 114 -3.02 -15.44 -8.05
N THR A 115 -3.02 -14.85 -9.24
CA THR A 115 -2.18 -13.69 -9.54
C THR A 115 -2.66 -12.50 -8.72
N LEU A 116 -1.72 -11.74 -8.13
CA LEU A 116 -2.02 -10.51 -7.43
C LEU A 116 -1.77 -9.31 -8.34
N LEU A 117 -2.69 -8.36 -8.36
CA LEU A 117 -2.46 -7.01 -8.83
C LEU A 117 -2.22 -6.13 -7.61
N VAL A 118 -0.99 -5.72 -7.38
CA VAL A 118 -0.63 -4.84 -6.27
C VAL A 118 -0.51 -3.41 -6.79
N TYR A 119 -1.36 -2.53 -6.28
CA TYR A 119 -1.38 -1.10 -6.54
C TYR A 119 -0.76 -0.39 -5.32
N GLY A 120 0.46 0.11 -5.49
CA GLY A 120 1.15 0.90 -4.48
C GLY A 120 0.90 2.39 -4.68
N THR A 121 0.63 3.15 -3.62
CA THR A 121 0.29 4.58 -3.76
C THR A 121 0.69 5.50 -2.61
N VAL A 122 0.91 6.78 -2.94
CA VAL A 122 0.90 7.91 -2.00
C VAL A 122 -0.15 8.91 -2.42
N LEU A 123 -1.27 8.96 -1.68
CA LEU A 123 -2.31 9.96 -1.92
C LEU A 123 -1.84 11.36 -1.47
N PRO A 124 -2.30 12.45 -2.12
CA PRO A 124 -1.97 13.81 -1.71
C PRO A 124 -2.40 14.13 -0.27
N TRP A 125 -1.73 15.04 0.41
CA TRP A 125 -2.10 15.47 1.74
C TRP A 125 -2.42 16.97 1.81
N LYS A 126 -2.88 17.44 2.97
CA LYS A 126 -3.06 18.87 3.22
C LYS A 126 -1.71 19.58 3.26
N GLY A 127 -1.45 20.42 2.27
CA GLY A 127 -0.17 21.10 2.09
C GLY A 127 0.70 20.49 0.98
N ASP A 128 0.21 19.45 0.31
CA ASP A 128 0.85 18.94 -0.90
C ASP A 128 0.99 20.07 -1.94
N GLU A 129 2.17 20.19 -2.55
CA GLU A 129 2.51 21.28 -3.48
C GLU A 129 2.19 22.70 -2.94
N GLN A 130 2.30 22.89 -1.62
CA GLN A 130 2.01 24.16 -0.93
C GLN A 130 0.52 24.56 -0.95
N VAL A 131 -0.39 23.63 -1.27
CA VAL A 131 -1.84 23.84 -1.24
C VAL A 131 -2.41 23.26 0.06
N PHE A 132 -2.77 24.11 1.01
CA PHE A 132 -3.19 23.73 2.37
C PHE A 132 -4.68 23.38 2.50
N ASN A 133 -5.22 22.61 1.56
CA ASN A 133 -6.58 22.06 1.60
C ASN A 133 -6.60 20.58 1.19
N TRP A 134 -7.78 19.97 1.09
CA TRP A 134 -7.96 18.55 0.76
C TRP A 134 -8.50 18.31 -0.66
N ASP A 135 -8.62 19.35 -1.49
CA ASP A 135 -9.27 19.25 -2.80
C ASP A 135 -8.49 18.32 -3.73
N LYS A 136 -7.15 18.39 -3.68
CA LYS A 136 -6.28 17.50 -4.45
C LYS A 136 -6.43 16.05 -4.02
N HIS A 137 -6.50 15.78 -2.71
CA HIS A 137 -6.73 14.43 -2.18
C HIS A 137 -8.07 13.87 -2.67
N HIS A 138 -9.16 14.63 -2.54
CA HIS A 138 -10.49 14.18 -3.00
C HIS A 138 -10.53 13.94 -4.51
N ARG A 139 -9.89 14.80 -5.30
CA ARG A 139 -9.77 14.61 -6.76
C ARG A 139 -9.01 13.33 -7.10
N VAL A 140 -7.85 13.11 -6.48
CA VAL A 140 -6.98 11.97 -6.78
C VAL A 140 -7.60 10.64 -6.33
N ILE A 141 -8.38 10.60 -5.24
CA ILE A 141 -9.18 9.41 -4.90
C ILE A 141 -10.08 9.02 -6.08
N GLY A 142 -10.77 9.99 -6.68
CA GLY A 142 -11.64 9.74 -7.83
C GLY A 142 -10.89 9.28 -9.09
N GLU A 143 -9.65 9.73 -9.28
CA GLU A 143 -8.76 9.28 -10.37
C GLU A 143 -8.31 7.84 -10.16
N GLN A 144 -7.74 7.53 -9.00
CA GLN A 144 -7.30 6.17 -8.69
C GLN A 144 -8.46 5.18 -8.63
N ALA A 145 -9.65 5.61 -8.19
CA ALA A 145 -10.86 4.78 -8.27
C ALA A 145 -11.26 4.41 -9.71
N ARG A 146 -10.90 5.20 -10.72
CA ARG A 146 -11.07 4.81 -12.13
C ARG A 146 -10.01 3.79 -12.53
N GLU A 147 -8.76 4.03 -12.16
CA GLU A 147 -7.64 3.12 -12.41
C GLU A 147 -7.88 1.73 -11.79
N TRP A 148 -8.35 1.66 -10.54
CA TRP A 148 -8.66 0.39 -9.86
C TRP A 148 -9.74 -0.41 -10.57
N ARG A 149 -10.78 0.27 -11.09
CA ARG A 149 -11.84 -0.38 -11.86
C ARG A 149 -11.34 -0.86 -13.21
N GLU A 150 -10.55 -0.05 -13.91
CA GLU A 150 -9.92 -0.45 -15.16
C GLU A 150 -9.03 -1.69 -14.97
N LEU A 151 -8.25 -1.74 -13.88
CA LEU A 151 -7.44 -2.92 -13.55
C LEU A 151 -8.31 -4.16 -13.31
N LYS A 152 -9.43 -4.03 -12.58
CA LYS A 152 -10.38 -5.13 -12.36
C LYS A 152 -11.02 -5.62 -13.66
N GLU A 153 -11.27 -4.73 -14.61
CA GLU A 153 -11.82 -5.06 -15.93
C GLU A 153 -10.77 -5.73 -16.84
N ARG A 154 -9.54 -5.21 -16.86
CA ARG A 154 -8.44 -5.71 -17.69
C ARG A 154 -7.87 -7.04 -17.19
N TYR A 155 -7.94 -7.30 -15.89
CA TYR A 155 -7.40 -8.50 -15.25
C TYR A 155 -8.42 -9.14 -14.30
N PRO A 156 -9.51 -9.72 -14.84
CA PRO A 156 -10.60 -10.26 -14.03
C PRO A 156 -10.18 -11.44 -13.14
N ASP A 157 -9.14 -12.18 -13.55
CA ASP A 157 -8.63 -13.36 -12.85
C ASP A 157 -7.56 -13.03 -11.79
N ALA A 158 -7.22 -11.75 -11.62
CA ALA A 158 -6.27 -11.30 -10.63
C ALA A 158 -6.95 -10.61 -9.45
N ASP A 159 -6.34 -10.78 -8.29
CA ASP A 159 -6.77 -10.17 -7.04
C ASP A 159 -6.11 -8.83 -6.82
N LEU A 160 -6.95 -7.79 -6.77
CA LEU A 160 -6.50 -6.42 -6.55
C LEU A 160 -6.23 -6.19 -5.06
N VAL A 161 -5.00 -5.80 -4.75
CA VAL A 161 -4.55 -5.30 -3.46
C VAL A 161 -4.10 -3.86 -3.65
N ILE A 162 -4.56 -2.95 -2.80
CA ILE A 162 -4.16 -1.54 -2.82
C ILE A 162 -3.48 -1.24 -1.50
N ALA A 163 -2.27 -0.70 -1.52
CA ALA A 163 -1.55 -0.38 -0.31
C ALA A 163 -0.68 0.86 -0.45
N GLY A 164 -0.33 1.47 0.68
CA GLY A 164 0.55 2.62 0.75
C GLY A 164 0.00 3.68 1.69
N ASP A 165 0.41 4.92 1.47
CA ASP A 165 0.04 6.07 2.28
C ASP A 165 -1.24 6.70 1.71
N TYR A 166 -2.37 6.48 2.39
CA TYR A 166 -3.65 7.06 1.98
C TYR A 166 -3.80 8.51 2.44
N ASN A 167 -2.87 9.01 3.26
CA ASN A 167 -2.93 10.32 3.89
C ASN A 167 -4.30 10.58 4.55
N THR A 168 -4.90 9.54 5.14
CA THR A 168 -6.21 9.56 5.78
C THR A 168 -6.31 8.43 6.78
N ASP A 169 -6.81 8.71 7.99
CA ASP A 169 -6.83 7.73 9.10
C ASP A 169 -7.83 6.57 8.97
N MET A 170 -8.66 6.59 7.91
CA MET A 170 -9.75 5.64 7.63
C MET A 170 -10.77 5.41 8.77
N GLY A 171 -10.71 6.18 9.85
CA GLY A 171 -11.63 6.08 10.98
C GLY A 171 -12.59 7.27 11.04
N THR A 172 -12.11 8.43 11.49
CA THR A 172 -12.98 9.61 11.74
C THR A 172 -12.58 10.83 10.92
N GLY A 173 -11.36 10.85 10.40
CA GLY A 173 -10.76 12.00 9.72
C GLY A 173 -10.53 13.19 10.65
N ARG A 174 -10.57 12.98 11.98
CA ARG A 174 -10.29 14.04 12.96
C ARG A 174 -8.80 14.26 13.14
N ARG A 175 -8.01 13.19 13.09
CA ARG A 175 -6.56 13.26 13.25
C ARG A 175 -5.91 13.64 11.93
N TYR A 176 -6.27 12.92 10.86
CA TYR A 176 -5.69 13.15 9.54
C TYR A 176 -6.62 12.68 8.42
N GLY A 177 -6.72 13.47 7.36
CA GLY A 177 -7.73 13.29 6.31
C GLY A 177 -9.02 14.05 6.59
N THR A 178 -10.12 13.62 5.95
CA THR A 178 -11.45 14.18 6.18
C THR A 178 -12.51 13.09 6.10
N LYS A 179 -13.69 13.34 6.71
CA LYS A 179 -14.85 12.45 6.56
C LYS A 179 -15.25 12.20 5.10
N ARG A 180 -15.11 13.23 4.26
CA ARG A 180 -15.37 13.11 2.81
C ARG A 180 -14.35 12.17 2.16
N GLY A 181 -13.06 12.36 2.41
CA GLY A 181 -12.01 11.49 1.87
C GLY A 181 -12.19 10.03 2.27
N ILE A 182 -12.54 9.78 3.54
CA ILE A 182 -12.88 8.42 4.03
C ILE A 182 -14.08 7.84 3.29
N ALA A 183 -15.16 8.61 3.13
CA ALA A 183 -16.36 8.17 2.42
C ALA A 183 -16.06 7.88 0.93
N ASP A 184 -15.28 8.74 0.28
CA ASP A 184 -14.89 8.59 -1.13
C ASP A 184 -13.99 7.36 -1.31
N LEU A 185 -13.02 7.12 -0.42
CA LEU A 185 -12.17 5.92 -0.41
C LEU A 185 -12.99 4.65 -0.18
N ASN A 186 -13.83 4.61 0.86
CA ASN A 186 -14.68 3.44 1.14
C ASN A 186 -15.59 3.12 -0.05
N LYS A 187 -16.20 4.13 -0.67
CA LYS A 187 -17.00 3.94 -1.88
C LYS A 187 -16.18 3.38 -3.04
N ALA A 188 -14.97 3.91 -3.27
CA ALA A 188 -14.10 3.45 -4.35
C ALA A 188 -13.64 1.99 -4.14
N LEU A 189 -13.25 1.63 -2.91
CA LEU A 189 -12.89 0.27 -2.53
C LEU A 189 -14.08 -0.68 -2.70
N ASP A 190 -15.26 -0.28 -2.22
CA ASP A 190 -16.49 -1.07 -2.33
C ASP A 190 -16.87 -1.38 -3.77
N LEU A 191 -16.76 -0.40 -4.68
CA LEU A 191 -17.00 -0.57 -6.11
C LEU A 191 -16.04 -1.57 -6.76
N CYS A 192 -14.86 -1.78 -6.17
CA CYS A 192 -13.87 -2.77 -6.61
C CYS A 192 -13.99 -4.11 -5.85
N GLY A 193 -14.97 -4.26 -4.96
CA GLY A 193 -15.13 -5.45 -4.12
C GLY A 193 -14.04 -5.58 -3.05
N LEU A 194 -13.44 -4.47 -2.63
CA LEU A 194 -12.35 -4.40 -1.65
C LEU A 194 -12.84 -3.80 -0.33
N TYR A 195 -12.06 -3.97 0.73
CA TYR A 195 -12.20 -3.24 1.98
C TYR A 195 -10.81 -2.92 2.55
N CYS A 196 -10.71 -1.89 3.39
CA CYS A 196 -9.46 -1.54 4.07
C CYS A 196 -9.25 -2.46 5.29
N ALA A 197 -8.37 -3.44 5.18
CA ALA A 197 -8.14 -4.45 6.23
C ALA A 197 -7.32 -3.93 7.42
N THR A 198 -6.76 -2.74 7.28
CA THR A 198 -5.99 -2.04 8.31
C THR A 198 -6.71 -0.76 8.78
N ALA A 199 -8.04 -0.69 8.58
CA ALA A 199 -8.84 0.39 9.15
C ALA A 199 -8.80 0.32 10.69
N PRO A 200 -8.92 1.45 11.41
CA PRO A 200 -8.69 1.49 12.86
C PRO A 200 -9.54 0.53 13.70
N ASP A 201 -10.77 0.23 13.27
CA ASP A 201 -11.70 -0.69 13.92
C ASP A 201 -11.34 -2.18 13.73
N LEU A 202 -10.44 -2.47 12.80
CA LEU A 202 -9.93 -3.81 12.50
C LEU A 202 -8.53 -4.06 13.07
N LEU A 203 -7.87 -3.04 13.61
CA LEU A 203 -6.58 -3.19 14.27
C LEU A 203 -6.75 -3.86 15.64
N PRO A 204 -5.81 -4.71 16.07
CA PRO A 204 -5.79 -5.20 17.44
C PRO A 204 -5.76 -4.04 18.44
N GLU A 205 -6.40 -4.23 19.59
CA GLU A 205 -6.43 -3.21 20.64
C GLU A 205 -5.01 -2.81 21.06
N ASN A 206 -4.74 -1.52 21.15
CA ASN A 206 -3.42 -0.96 21.49
C ASN A 206 -2.28 -1.36 20.53
N ALA A 207 -2.58 -1.83 19.30
CA ALA A 207 -1.55 -2.15 18.30
C ALA A 207 -0.70 -0.93 17.91
N LEU A 208 -1.30 0.26 17.95
CA LEU A 208 -0.64 1.54 17.69
C LEU A 208 -1.12 2.58 18.70
N THR A 209 -0.22 3.46 19.13
CA THR A 209 -0.54 4.65 19.94
C THR A 209 -1.52 5.56 19.20
N HIS A 210 -1.46 5.54 17.88
CA HIS A 210 -2.16 6.44 16.99
C HIS A 210 -2.66 5.73 15.74
N TRP A 211 -3.86 6.08 15.26
CA TRP A 211 -4.39 5.52 14.03
C TRP A 211 -3.45 5.81 12.85
N PRO A 212 -3.13 4.79 12.04
CA PRO A 212 -2.24 4.93 10.90
C PRO A 212 -2.96 5.68 9.78
N ILE A 213 -2.19 6.25 8.86
CA ILE A 213 -2.69 6.81 7.59
C ILE A 213 -2.22 5.99 6.39
N ASP A 214 -1.32 5.03 6.64
CA ASP A 214 -0.90 3.99 5.73
C ASP A 214 -1.81 2.78 5.89
N HIS A 215 -2.26 2.21 4.77
CA HIS A 215 -3.25 1.17 4.80
C HIS A 215 -3.04 0.11 3.73
N ILE A 216 -3.65 -1.06 3.95
CA ILE A 216 -3.71 -2.20 3.03
C ILE A 216 -5.19 -2.54 2.83
N SER A 217 -5.64 -2.44 1.59
CA SER A 217 -6.99 -2.82 1.16
C SER A 217 -6.93 -4.05 0.28
N ILE A 218 -7.80 -5.02 0.56
CA ILE A 218 -7.79 -6.35 -0.06
C ILE A 218 -9.22 -6.77 -0.43
N PRO A 219 -9.42 -7.84 -1.23
CA PRO A 219 -10.74 -8.34 -1.56
C PRO A 219 -11.60 -8.66 -0.33
N LYS A 220 -12.87 -8.25 -0.34
CA LYS A 220 -13.84 -8.53 0.74
C LYS A 220 -13.95 -10.01 1.06
N ARG A 221 -13.83 -10.88 0.06
CA ARG A 221 -13.87 -12.33 0.25
C ARG A 221 -12.70 -12.88 1.06
N TRP A 222 -11.68 -12.08 1.35
CA TRP A 222 -10.55 -12.46 2.20
C TRP A 222 -10.73 -12.13 3.69
N GLN A 223 -11.81 -11.44 4.02
CA GLN A 223 -11.98 -10.84 5.35
C GLN A 223 -11.95 -11.84 6.51
N THR A 224 -12.46 -13.05 6.33
CA THR A 224 -12.59 -14.03 7.42
C THR A 224 -11.31 -14.81 7.73
N PHE A 225 -10.27 -14.67 6.92
CA PHE A 225 -8.98 -15.36 7.08
C PHE A 225 -7.80 -14.37 6.93
N THR A 226 -8.07 -13.11 7.23
CA THR A 226 -7.07 -12.05 7.23
C THR A 226 -6.95 -11.48 8.64
N ASN A 227 -5.71 -11.24 9.08
CA ASN A 227 -5.43 -10.53 10.33
C ASN A 227 -4.23 -9.61 10.19
N VAL A 228 -4.15 -8.58 11.03
CA VAL A 228 -2.93 -7.80 11.20
C VAL A 228 -1.91 -8.66 11.95
N ALA A 229 -0.79 -8.97 11.32
CA ALA A 229 0.27 -9.81 11.88
C ALA A 229 1.34 -9.00 12.62
N ALA A 230 1.55 -7.75 12.21
CA ALA A 230 2.42 -6.82 12.91
C ALA A 230 1.96 -5.38 12.70
N ALA A 231 2.20 -4.54 13.70
CA ALA A 231 2.07 -3.10 13.64
C ALA A 231 3.14 -2.47 14.55
N TRP A 232 3.71 -1.34 14.14
CA TRP A 232 4.64 -0.58 14.98
C TRP A 232 4.41 0.91 14.83
N ASP A 233 4.57 1.64 15.93
CA ASP A 233 4.36 3.07 15.99
C ASP A 233 5.40 3.87 15.19
N ALA A 234 4.97 5.04 14.73
CA ALA A 234 5.84 6.09 14.23
C ALA A 234 6.91 6.49 15.27
N ASN A 235 8.16 6.61 14.81
CA ASN A 235 9.26 7.17 15.56
C ASN A 235 10.21 7.94 14.63
N ARG A 236 9.87 9.20 14.39
CA ARG A 236 10.64 10.11 13.52
C ARG A 236 12.11 10.26 13.92
N LYS A 237 12.45 10.06 15.20
CA LYS A 237 13.84 10.20 15.66
C LYS A 237 14.69 9.02 15.23
N VAL A 238 14.09 7.83 15.10
CA VAL A 238 14.79 6.57 14.86
C VAL A 238 14.65 6.11 13.42
N HIS A 239 13.41 6.01 12.90
CA HIS A 239 13.15 5.41 11.58
C HIS A 239 12.28 6.29 10.67
N SER A 240 11.04 6.57 11.06
CA SER A 240 9.99 7.19 10.23
C SER A 240 8.89 7.78 11.13
N ASP A 241 8.27 8.87 10.71
CA ASP A 241 7.10 9.50 11.32
C ASP A 241 5.77 8.84 10.95
N HIS A 242 5.82 7.76 10.17
CA HIS A 242 4.70 6.86 9.92
C HIS A 242 4.81 5.56 10.70
N SER A 243 3.66 5.06 11.14
CA SER A 243 3.50 3.69 11.62
C SER A 243 3.58 2.72 10.44
N GLY A 244 4.02 1.50 10.68
CA GLY A 244 4.02 0.45 9.66
C GLY A 244 3.17 -0.75 10.07
N LEU A 245 2.72 -1.49 9.06
CA LEU A 245 1.72 -2.55 9.20
C LEU A 245 2.11 -3.74 8.33
N VAL A 246 1.87 -4.95 8.84
CA VAL A 246 1.91 -6.20 8.06
C VAL A 246 0.59 -6.93 8.25
N LEU A 247 -0.07 -7.21 7.13
CA LEU A 247 -1.26 -8.03 7.03
C LEU A 247 -0.85 -9.47 6.70
N GLN A 248 -1.49 -10.45 7.34
CA GLN A 248 -1.39 -11.85 6.98
C GLN A 248 -2.73 -12.32 6.41
N ILE A 249 -2.66 -13.03 5.30
CA ILE A 249 -3.78 -13.70 4.65
C ILE A 249 -3.47 -15.19 4.71
N ASP A 250 -4.27 -15.94 5.47
CA ASP A 250 -4.13 -17.39 5.60
C ASP A 250 -4.82 -18.13 4.44
N PRO A 251 -4.37 -19.35 4.09
CA PRO A 251 -5.10 -20.18 3.14
C PRO A 251 -6.50 -20.52 3.68
N GLN A 252 -7.47 -20.68 2.77
CA GLN A 252 -8.82 -21.18 3.09
C GLN A 252 -8.84 -22.70 3.09
#